data_AF-A0A4Q3FZF4-F1
#
_entry.id   AF-A0A4Q3FZF4-F1
#
_cell.length_a   1.000
_cell.length_b   1.000
_cell.length_c   1.000
_cell.angle_alpha   90.00
_cell.angle_beta   90.00
_cell.angle_gamma   90.00
#
_symmetry.space_group_name_H-M   'P 1'
#
loop_
_entity.id
_entity.type
_entity.pdbx_description
1 polymer ?
#
loop_
_entity_poly.entity_id
_entity_poly.type
_entity_poly.pdbx_seq_one_letter_code
_entity_poly.pdbx_strand_id
1 'polypeptide(L)'
;MAELTLRKADQPQKGKTWPKPEGATRLREFHIYRYDPDRQENPRIDTYFVNLDDCGPMILDALLYVKNKVDPTLTLRRSCREGICGSCSMNINGLNTLACTKGMDDSSGPVKIYPLPHMPVVKDLVPDLSNFYAQHRA
;
A
#
# COMPACT_ATOMS: atom_id res chain seq x y z
N MET A 1 -15.84 -23.73 -4.11
CA MET A 1 -15.09 -22.46 -4.19
C MET A 1 -13.63 -22.81 -4.34
N ALA A 2 -12.92 -22.26 -5.33
CA ALA A 2 -11.50 -22.55 -5.52
C ALA A 2 -10.68 -21.73 -4.50
N GLU A 3 -9.93 -22.38 -3.62
CA GLU A 3 -8.92 -21.73 -2.79
C GLU A 3 -7.65 -21.55 -3.60
N LEU A 4 -7.49 -20.37 -4.20
CA LEU A 4 -6.26 -19.96 -4.86
C LEU A 4 -5.25 -19.55 -3.79
N THR A 5 -4.58 -20.54 -3.20
CA THR A 5 -3.47 -20.27 -2.27
C THR A 5 -2.22 -19.88 -3.05
N LEU A 6 -1.58 -18.79 -2.63
CA LEU A 6 -0.28 -18.40 -3.18
C LEU A 6 0.74 -19.50 -2.91
N ARG A 7 1.64 -19.74 -3.87
CA ARG A 7 2.80 -20.61 -3.65
C ARG A 7 3.59 -20.07 -2.47
N LYS A 8 4.24 -20.94 -1.71
CA LYS A 8 5.00 -20.56 -0.50
C LYS A 8 6.08 -19.49 -0.76
N ALA A 9 6.65 -19.47 -1.96
CA ALA A 9 7.61 -18.44 -2.40
C ALA A 9 6.98 -17.05 -2.64
N ASP A 10 5.67 -17.00 -2.86
CA ASP A 10 4.93 -15.77 -3.18
C ASP A 10 4.15 -15.24 -1.97
N GLN A 11 4.13 -15.98 -0.85
CA GLN A 11 3.41 -15.60 0.37
C GLN A 11 4.14 -14.48 1.12
N PRO A 12 3.43 -13.38 1.48
CA PRO A 12 4.02 -12.32 2.29
C PRO A 12 4.43 -12.81 3.67
N GLN A 13 5.67 -12.52 4.06
CA GLN A 13 6.21 -12.81 5.38
C GLN A 13 6.07 -11.61 6.32
N LYS A 14 6.32 -11.81 7.62
CA LYS A 14 6.38 -10.69 8.57
C LYS A 14 7.61 -9.83 8.27
N GLY A 15 7.41 -8.54 8.03
CA GLY A 15 8.46 -7.60 7.70
C GLY A 15 8.96 -6.78 8.90
N LYS A 16 9.55 -5.63 8.60
CA LYS A 16 10.11 -4.69 9.57
C LYS A 16 8.99 -3.89 10.25
N THR A 17 9.09 -3.71 11.55
CA THR A 17 8.29 -2.73 12.29
C THR A 17 9.10 -1.45 12.48
N TRP A 18 8.59 -0.33 11.97
CA TRP A 18 9.23 0.97 12.09
C TRP A 18 8.91 1.64 13.44
N PRO A 19 9.79 2.49 13.98
CA PRO A 19 9.55 3.18 15.24
C PRO A 19 8.33 4.10 15.14
N LYS A 20 7.64 4.29 16.27
CA LYS A 20 6.55 5.26 16.40
C LYS A 20 7.11 6.68 16.37
N PRO A 21 6.48 7.65 15.69
CA PRO A 21 6.85 9.06 15.79
C PRO A 21 6.86 9.54 17.24
N GLU A 22 7.94 10.23 17.64
CA GLU A 22 8.07 10.76 19.00
C GLU A 22 7.01 11.83 19.29
N GLY A 23 6.42 11.80 20.48
CA GLY A 23 5.43 12.79 20.92
C GLY A 23 4.04 12.69 20.26
N ALA A 24 3.82 11.73 19.37
CA ALA A 24 2.53 11.56 18.71
C ALA A 24 1.48 10.92 19.65
N THR A 25 0.35 11.60 19.83
CA THR A 25 -0.77 11.14 20.66
C THR A 25 -1.82 10.38 19.84
N ARG A 26 -2.06 10.81 18.60
CA ARG A 26 -2.99 10.17 17.66
C ARG A 26 -2.21 9.40 16.61
N LEU A 27 -1.96 8.13 16.89
CA LEU A 27 -1.24 7.23 15.98
C LEU A 27 -2.19 6.32 15.22
N ARG A 28 -1.89 6.11 13.94
CA ARG A 28 -2.50 5.05 13.13
C ARG A 28 -1.44 4.08 12.66
N GLU A 29 -1.71 2.81 12.86
CA GLU A 29 -0.88 1.70 12.40
C GLU A 29 -1.22 1.34 10.95
N PHE A 30 -0.19 1.13 10.13
CA PHE A 30 -0.28 0.72 8.73
C PHE A 30 0.52 -0.56 8.51
N HIS A 31 -0.09 -1.55 7.88
CA HIS A 31 0.55 -2.79 7.41
C HIS A 31 0.67 -2.71 5.91
N ILE A 32 1.88 -2.50 5.40
CA ILE A 32 2.09 -2.22 3.98
C ILE A 32 2.86 -3.38 3.35
N TYR A 33 2.31 -3.91 2.25
CA TYR A 33 3.00 -4.86 1.39
C TYR A 33 4.28 -4.25 0.80
N ARG A 34 5.39 -4.97 0.96
CA ARG A 34 6.70 -4.61 0.44
C ARG A 34 7.26 -5.73 -0.41
N TYR A 35 7.82 -5.36 -1.54
CA TYR A 35 8.52 -6.27 -2.44
C TYR A 35 9.60 -5.50 -3.19
N ASP A 36 10.81 -6.03 -3.19
CA ASP A 36 11.95 -5.46 -3.88
C ASP A 36 12.50 -6.47 -4.89
N PRO A 37 12.33 -6.26 -6.21
CA PRO A 37 12.74 -7.22 -7.23
C PRO A 37 14.25 -7.47 -7.22
N ASP A 38 15.04 -6.53 -6.70
CA ASP A 38 16.50 -6.62 -6.64
C ASP A 38 17.02 -7.54 -5.52
N ARG A 39 16.17 -7.89 -4.54
CA ARG A 39 16.60 -8.61 -3.32
C ARG A 39 16.37 -10.12 -3.35
N GLN A 40 15.71 -10.67 -4.38
CA GLN A 40 15.36 -12.10 -4.48
C GLN A 40 14.73 -12.69 -3.20
N GLU A 41 14.01 -11.86 -2.45
CA GLU A 41 13.32 -12.24 -1.22
C GLU A 41 11.81 -12.35 -1.46
N ASN A 42 11.15 -13.16 -0.64
CA ASN A 42 9.69 -13.16 -0.59
C ASN A 42 9.18 -11.76 -0.25
N PRO A 43 7.96 -11.40 -0.70
CA PRO A 43 7.28 -10.22 -0.21
C PRO A 43 7.15 -10.24 1.31
N ARG A 44 7.00 -9.06 1.90
CA ARG A 44 6.83 -8.91 3.35
C ARG A 44 5.80 -7.84 3.69
N ILE A 45 5.31 -7.87 4.93
CA ILE A 45 4.43 -6.86 5.48
C ILE A 45 5.19 -6.03 6.51
N ASP A 46 5.53 -4.80 6.14
CA ASP A 46 6.16 -3.85 7.05
C ASP A 46 5.08 -3.08 7.83
N THR A 47 5.36 -2.80 9.11
CA THR A 47 4.47 -2.04 9.99
C THR A 47 4.99 -0.63 10.15
N TYR A 48 4.14 0.36 9.90
CA TYR A 48 4.42 1.79 10.05
C TYR A 48 3.43 2.44 11.02
N PHE A 49 3.85 3.54 11.64
CA PHE A 49 3.00 4.36 12.49
C PHE A 49 2.97 5.79 11.96
N VAL A 50 1.78 6.29 11.68
CA VAL A 50 1.56 7.64 11.15
C VAL A 50 0.92 8.49 12.24
N ASN A 51 1.48 9.68 12.48
CA ASN A 51 0.88 10.68 13.34
C ASN A 51 -0.25 11.41 12.60
N LEU A 52 -1.49 11.26 13.08
CA LEU A 52 -2.68 11.83 12.46
C LEU A 52 -2.75 13.35 12.60
N ASP A 53 -2.06 13.94 13.57
CA ASP A 53 -2.02 15.38 13.76
C ASP A 53 -1.05 16.07 12.78
N ASP A 54 -0.19 15.30 12.12
CA ASP A 54 0.82 15.76 11.14
C ASP A 54 0.66 15.02 9.78
N CYS A 55 -0.57 14.61 9.47
CA CYS A 55 -0.91 13.91 8.25
C CYS A 55 -2.28 14.39 7.73
N GLY A 56 -2.41 14.42 6.40
CA GLY A 56 -3.71 14.67 5.75
C GLY A 56 -4.72 13.54 6.01
N PRO A 57 -6.00 13.77 5.70
CA PRO A 57 -7.09 12.86 6.06
C PRO A 57 -7.15 11.60 5.20
N MET A 58 -6.52 11.56 4.03
CA MET A 58 -6.64 10.45 3.08
C MET A 58 -5.55 9.40 3.29
N ILE A 59 -5.83 8.15 2.89
CA ILE A 59 -4.82 7.08 2.92
C ILE A 59 -3.60 7.42 2.07
N LEU A 60 -3.77 8.13 0.95
CA LEU A 60 -2.64 8.61 0.15
C LEU A 60 -1.72 9.54 0.94
N ASP A 61 -2.27 10.41 1.80
CA ASP A 61 -1.48 11.32 2.62
C ASP A 61 -0.61 10.54 3.60
N ALA A 62 -1.16 9.48 4.20
CA ALA A 62 -0.41 8.58 5.08
C ALA A 62 0.70 7.82 4.35
N LEU A 63 0.45 7.34 3.12
CA LEU A 63 1.49 6.68 2.32
C LEU A 63 2.62 7.65 1.94
N LEU A 64 2.29 8.91 1.64
CA LEU A 64 3.28 9.96 1.38
C LEU A 64 4.01 10.39 2.65
N TYR A 65 3.33 10.41 3.81
CA TYR A 65 3.97 10.61 5.12
C TYR A 65 5.05 9.55 5.34
N VAL A 66 4.69 8.27 5.18
CA VAL A 66 5.63 7.15 5.32
C VAL A 66 6.81 7.33 4.36
N LYS A 67 6.53 7.58 3.08
CA LYS A 67 7.60 7.74 2.07
C LYS A 67 8.53 8.92 2.38
N ASN A 68 7.98 10.07 2.76
CA ASN A 68 8.76 11.30 2.86
C ASN A 68 9.49 11.43 4.20
N LYS A 69 8.93 10.90 5.28
CA LYS A 69 9.44 11.11 6.65
C LYS A 69 10.05 9.86 7.30
N VAL A 70 9.66 8.66 6.86
CA VAL A 70 10.02 7.40 7.55
C VAL A 70 10.89 6.49 6.67
N ASP A 71 10.43 6.19 5.46
CA ASP A 71 11.07 5.23 4.56
C ASP A 71 10.96 5.68 3.09
N PRO A 72 11.99 6.36 2.54
CA PRO A 72 11.97 6.83 1.15
C PRO A 72 11.93 5.72 0.12
N THR A 73 12.19 4.47 0.51
CA THR A 73 12.17 3.30 -0.40
C THR A 73 10.76 2.83 -0.73
N LEU A 74 9.74 3.23 0.04
CA LEU A 74 8.34 2.86 -0.24
C LEU A 74 7.92 3.38 -1.62
N THR A 75 7.47 2.47 -2.48
CA THR A 75 7.13 2.79 -3.87
C THR A 75 5.63 2.60 -4.15
N LEU A 76 5.02 3.62 -4.76
CA LEU A 76 3.60 3.64 -5.15
C LEU A 76 3.38 4.56 -6.36
N ARG A 77 2.30 4.33 -7.11
CA ARG A 77 1.84 5.25 -8.17
C ARG A 77 0.86 6.27 -7.60
N ARG A 78 1.03 7.55 -7.98
CA ARG A 78 0.11 8.66 -7.66
C ARG A 78 0.26 9.80 -8.67
N SER A 79 -0.81 10.54 -8.91
CA SER A 79 -0.78 11.75 -9.76
C SER A 79 -1.78 12.82 -9.30
N CYS A 80 -3.07 12.70 -9.67
CA CYS A 80 -4.06 13.78 -9.53
C CYS A 80 -4.54 14.12 -8.11
N ARG A 81 -4.36 13.24 -7.13
CA ARG A 81 -4.81 13.39 -5.71
C ARG A 81 -6.31 13.72 -5.50
N GLU A 82 -7.15 13.54 -6.50
CA GLU A 82 -8.60 13.85 -6.44
C GLU A 82 -9.50 12.79 -7.10
N GLY A 83 -8.95 11.60 -7.32
CA GLY A 83 -9.72 10.43 -7.80
C GLY A 83 -9.94 10.34 -9.30
N ILE A 84 -9.52 11.32 -10.09
CA ILE A 84 -9.83 11.35 -11.53
C ILE A 84 -8.92 10.46 -12.40
N CYS A 85 -7.63 10.33 -12.06
CA CYS A 85 -6.66 9.63 -12.92
C CYS A 85 -6.55 8.11 -12.70
N GLY A 86 -7.12 7.58 -11.62
CA GLY A 86 -7.00 6.14 -11.27
C GLY A 86 -5.61 5.64 -10.85
N SER A 87 -4.56 6.48 -10.85
CA SER A 87 -3.17 6.02 -10.66
C SER A 87 -2.87 5.36 -9.30
N CYS A 88 -3.58 5.76 -8.24
CA CYS A 88 -3.36 5.26 -6.87
C CYS A 88 -4.34 4.14 -6.48
N SER A 89 -4.78 3.35 -7.46
CA SER A 89 -5.60 2.16 -7.24
C SER A 89 -4.80 1.09 -6.50
N MET A 90 -5.34 0.62 -5.38
CA MET A 90 -4.73 -0.42 -4.55
C MET A 90 -5.79 -1.11 -3.68
N ASN A 91 -5.40 -2.17 -2.97
CA ASN A 91 -6.29 -2.83 -2.01
C ASN A 91 -6.05 -2.26 -0.61
N ILE A 92 -7.10 -1.73 0.00
CA ILE A 92 -7.10 -1.10 1.32
C ILE A 92 -8.11 -1.83 2.19
N ASN A 93 -7.65 -2.49 3.25
CA ASN A 93 -8.48 -3.31 4.15
C ASN A 93 -9.34 -4.36 3.41
N GLY A 94 -8.81 -4.96 2.34
CA GLY A 94 -9.53 -5.95 1.56
C GLY A 94 -10.39 -5.37 0.43
N LEU A 95 -10.58 -4.06 0.36
CA LEU A 95 -11.35 -3.39 -0.69
C LEU A 95 -10.44 -2.71 -1.71
N ASN A 96 -10.68 -2.94 -3.01
CA ASN A 96 -10.00 -2.20 -4.08
C ASN A 96 -10.59 -0.79 -4.17
N THR A 97 -9.77 0.24 -3.99
CA THR A 97 -10.20 1.64 -4.02
C THR A 97 -9.04 2.57 -4.36
N LEU A 98 -9.31 3.87 -4.42
CA LEU A 98 -8.31 4.91 -4.66
C LEU A 98 -7.81 5.45 -3.33
N ALA A 99 -6.51 5.36 -3.08
CA ALA A 99 -5.92 5.86 -1.83
C ALA A 99 -6.18 7.36 -1.60
N CYS A 100 -6.31 8.16 -2.67
CA CYS A 100 -6.53 9.61 -2.56
C CYS A 100 -7.96 10.01 -2.19
N THR A 101 -8.92 9.10 -2.24
CA THR A 101 -10.32 9.40 -1.86
C THR A 101 -10.82 8.51 -0.73
N LYS A 102 -9.96 7.61 -0.22
CA LYS A 102 -10.28 6.79 0.94
C LYS A 102 -9.86 7.53 2.21
N GLY A 103 -10.83 7.88 3.05
CA GLY A 103 -10.59 8.55 4.33
C GLY A 103 -9.96 7.60 5.36
N MET A 104 -9.17 8.16 6.28
CA MET A 104 -8.52 7.38 7.34
C MET A 104 -9.48 6.94 8.45
N ASP A 105 -10.56 7.69 8.59
CA ASP A 105 -11.74 7.52 9.43
C ASP A 105 -12.64 6.35 9.00
N ASP A 106 -12.51 5.90 7.75
CA ASP A 106 -13.20 4.69 7.26
C ASP A 106 -12.61 3.36 7.83
N SER A 107 -11.58 3.45 8.67
CA SER A 107 -10.90 2.30 9.27
C SER A 107 -10.84 2.43 10.80
N SER A 108 -11.37 1.45 11.52
CA SER A 108 -11.36 1.42 12.99
C SER A 108 -10.12 0.73 13.59
N GLY A 109 -9.20 0.22 12.77
CA GLY A 109 -7.99 -0.48 13.24
C GLY A 109 -6.75 -0.22 12.37
N PRO A 110 -5.73 -1.11 12.44
CA PRO A 110 -4.58 -1.07 11.56
C PRO A 110 -5.01 -1.13 10.09
N VAL A 111 -4.50 -0.21 9.28
CA VAL A 111 -4.83 -0.13 7.86
C VAL A 111 -3.92 -1.06 7.09
N LYS A 112 -4.50 -2.04 6.40
CA LYS A 112 -3.76 -3.01 5.57
C LYS A 112 -3.75 -2.54 4.12
N ILE A 113 -2.56 -2.41 3.54
CA ILE A 113 -2.35 -1.92 2.19
C ILE A 113 -1.63 -2.98 1.36
N TYR A 114 -2.26 -3.39 0.26
CA TYR A 114 -1.72 -4.34 -0.70
C TYR A 114 -1.81 -3.75 -2.13
N PRO A 115 -0.98 -4.22 -3.07
CA PRO A 115 -1.19 -3.93 -4.49
C PRO A 115 -2.55 -4.47 -4.97
N LEU A 116 -2.95 -4.11 -6.20
CA LEU A 116 -4.15 -4.67 -6.79
C LEU A 116 -4.08 -6.22 -6.82
N PRO A 117 -5.14 -6.93 -6.39
CA PRO A 117 -5.11 -8.38 -6.29
C PRO A 117 -4.87 -9.07 -7.64
N HIS A 118 -4.19 -10.22 -7.61
CA HIS A 118 -3.93 -11.07 -8.78
C HIS A 118 -3.21 -10.40 -9.95
N MET A 119 -2.48 -9.30 -9.70
CA MET A 119 -1.59 -8.68 -10.68
C MET A 119 -0.13 -9.01 -10.35
N PRO A 120 0.74 -9.22 -11.35
CA PRO A 120 2.18 -9.26 -11.13
C PRO A 120 2.65 -7.96 -10.47
N VAL A 121 3.49 -8.05 -9.44
CA VAL A 121 3.99 -6.87 -8.73
C VAL A 121 5.38 -6.51 -9.24
N VAL A 122 5.54 -5.26 -9.69
CA VAL A 122 6.83 -4.72 -10.13
C VAL A 122 7.69 -4.36 -8.92
N LYS A 123 7.15 -3.57 -7.99
CA LYS A 123 7.80 -3.17 -6.72
C LYS A 123 6.76 -2.65 -5.74
N ASP A 124 6.81 -3.05 -4.49
CA ASP A 124 5.89 -2.61 -3.42
C ASP A 124 4.41 -2.59 -3.87
N LEU A 125 3.79 -1.40 -3.98
CA LEU A 125 2.38 -1.22 -4.31
C LEU A 125 2.14 -0.99 -5.81
N VAL A 126 3.12 -1.31 -6.66
CA VAL A 126 3.10 -1.04 -8.10
C VAL A 126 2.85 -2.35 -8.86
N PRO A 127 1.60 -2.61 -9.31
CA PRO A 127 1.32 -3.75 -10.17
C PRO A 127 1.77 -3.48 -11.62
N ASP A 128 2.00 -4.55 -12.38
CA ASP A 128 2.04 -4.47 -13.84
C ASP A 128 0.60 -4.44 -14.39
N LEU A 129 0.31 -3.39 -15.17
CA LEU A 129 -0.99 -3.17 -15.81
C LEU A 129 -0.93 -3.34 -17.33
N SER A 130 0.19 -3.81 -17.88
CA SER A 130 0.42 -4.00 -19.32
C SER A 130 -0.68 -4.84 -19.99
N ASN A 131 -1.04 -5.98 -19.39
CA ASN A 131 -2.11 -6.86 -19.85
C ASN A 131 -3.49 -6.19 -19.80
N PHE A 132 -3.80 -5.46 -18.72
CA PHE A 132 -5.05 -4.71 -18.61
C PHE A 132 -5.19 -3.68 -19.75
N TYR A 133 -4.12 -2.92 -20.04
CA TYR A 133 -4.13 -1.97 -21.15
C TYR A 133 -4.13 -2.64 -22.53
N ALA A 134 -3.59 -3.85 -22.67
CA ALA A 134 -3.69 -4.61 -23.90
C ALA A 134 -5.14 -5.04 -24.17
N GLN A 135 -5.85 -5.51 -23.15
CA GLN A 135 -7.27 -5.89 -23.26
C GLN A 135 -8.18 -4.70 -23.56
N HIS A 136 -7.97 -3.55 -22.91
CA HIS A 136 -8.77 -2.34 -23.19
C HIS A 136 -8.56 -1.78 -24.60
N ARG A 137 -7.40 -2.01 -25.22
CA ARG A 137 -7.10 -1.53 -26.57
C ARG A 137 -7.75 -2.37 -27.67
N ALA A 138 -8.13 -3.62 -27.37
CA ALA A 138 -8.81 -4.52 -28.30
C ALA A 138 -10.30 -4.19 -28.42
#